data_AF-A0A944R948-F1
#
_entry.id   AF-A0A944R948-F1
#
_cell.length_a   1.000
_cell.length_b   1.000
_cell.length_c   1.000
_cell.angle_alpha   90.00
_cell.angle_beta   90.00
_cell.angle_gamma   90.00
#
_symmetry.space_group_name_H-M   'P 1'
#
loop_
_entity.id
_entity.type
_entity.pdbx_description
1 polymer ?
#
loop_
_entity_poly.entity_id
_entity_poly.type
_entity_poly.pdbx_seq_one_letter_code
_entity_poly.pdbx_strand_id
1 'polypeptide(L)'
;MEIKKRSLTTKANVRVSAVIIKFENFKPVPLYLEESSYFGILNPIINEVFGEEHIPIYSPTTKPADLRKSIEVPHQHLGFPRVFSWSQSKHSIVTNSGYFLFVPEEISTPIDRLGHHIGLMLIENTILIPPLYPRPALCLTPSGPTILKPSISDLTMSLPGGFSLGLHGKSADPRSTLLCFGNDTLDSTVKVEKQERLLAISGNTIVEDKTMGEVWVPRTGILARLAGKDRDALPQNTTGQKVDFEVEGLMDCKHAIQCGPLLVENGELVDLKQELLDEQFILETGIRLPPSRFPIDIDKTRAARFAIGITKDNKLVAVLVEGGSAIVRKSNDSKTGGMTLLELAQLMVSLEVQTAMNFDGGGSVQGFLNGGGALVQSGEKHSSFQAKFERPVPYGLVLE
;
A
#
# COMPACT_ATOMS: atom_id res chain seq x y z
N MET A 1 6.96 -24.94 3.71
CA MET A 1 6.44 -23.95 4.67
C MET A 1 6.55 -24.47 6.10
N GLU A 2 6.96 -23.63 7.06
CA GLU A 2 7.00 -23.94 8.51
C GLU A 2 6.25 -22.83 9.27
N ILE A 3 5.35 -23.19 10.19
CA ILE A 3 4.55 -22.25 10.98
C ILE A 3 4.83 -22.47 12.47
N LYS A 4 5.19 -21.39 13.18
CA LYS A 4 5.40 -21.42 14.64
C LYS A 4 4.66 -20.28 15.30
N LYS A 5 3.68 -20.60 16.15
CA LYS A 5 3.05 -19.64 17.07
C LYS A 5 3.84 -19.60 18.37
N ARG A 6 4.24 -18.40 18.81
CA ARG A 6 5.03 -18.18 20.02
C ARG A 6 4.40 -17.10 20.89
N SER A 7 4.50 -17.29 22.21
CA SER A 7 4.30 -16.23 23.18
C SER A 7 5.66 -15.61 23.49
N LEU A 8 5.84 -14.34 23.16
CA LEU A 8 7.08 -13.59 23.33
C LEU A 8 6.88 -12.55 24.43
N THR A 9 7.94 -12.24 25.16
CA THR A 9 7.95 -11.11 26.10
C THR A 9 8.89 -10.06 25.52
N THR A 10 8.37 -8.87 25.23
CA THR A 10 9.19 -7.78 24.70
C THR A 10 10.13 -7.21 25.77
N LYS A 11 11.11 -6.38 25.38
CA LYS A 11 12.00 -5.69 26.34
C LYS A 11 11.23 -4.84 27.35
N ALA A 12 10.05 -4.33 26.98
CA ALA A 12 9.16 -3.61 27.87
C ALA A 12 8.29 -4.53 28.77
N ASN A 13 8.62 -5.83 28.85
CA ASN A 13 7.91 -6.84 29.63
C ASN A 13 6.43 -7.02 29.24
N VAL A 14 6.12 -6.82 27.94
CA VAL A 14 4.78 -7.04 27.40
C VAL A 14 4.72 -8.42 26.75
N ARG A 15 3.74 -9.24 27.16
CA ARG A 15 3.48 -10.54 26.52
C ARG A 15 2.71 -10.33 25.23
N VAL A 16 3.23 -10.88 24.14
CA VAL A 16 2.65 -10.80 22.80
C VAL A 16 2.64 -12.16 22.13
N SER A 17 1.59 -12.45 21.38
CA SER A 17 1.47 -13.65 20.57
C SER A 17 1.90 -13.31 19.14
N ALA A 18 2.85 -14.07 18.62
CA ALA A 18 3.38 -13.89 17.27
C ALA A 18 3.36 -15.21 16.51
N VAL A 19 3.05 -15.14 15.22
CA VAL A 19 3.15 -16.26 14.29
C VAL A 19 4.32 -15.98 13.36
N ILE A 20 5.28 -16.89 13.36
CA ILE A 20 6.47 -16.85 12.49
C ILE A 20 6.28 -17.91 11.42
N ILE A 21 6.41 -17.51 10.16
CA ILE A 21 6.17 -18.35 8.98
C ILE A 21 7.44 -18.34 8.15
N LYS A 22 7.99 -19.52 7.86
CA LYS A 22 9.04 -19.69 6.84
C LYS A 22 8.41 -20.19 5.55
N PHE A 23 8.73 -19.53 4.44
CA PHE A 23 8.14 -19.80 3.14
C PHE A 23 9.15 -19.48 2.02
N GLU A 24 8.82 -19.85 0.78
CA GLU A 24 9.75 -19.79 -0.35
C GLU A 24 9.26 -18.82 -1.43
N ASN A 25 7.94 -18.63 -1.54
CA ASN A 25 7.36 -17.80 -2.58
C ASN A 25 6.20 -16.95 -2.06
N PHE A 26 5.92 -15.83 -2.73
CA PHE A 26 4.75 -15.03 -2.47
C PHE A 26 4.10 -14.55 -3.75
N LYS A 27 2.79 -14.34 -3.67
CA LYS A 27 2.00 -13.74 -4.74
C LYS A 27 1.00 -12.74 -4.15
N PRO A 28 1.10 -11.45 -4.51
CA PRO A 28 0.02 -10.50 -4.25
C PRO A 28 -1.19 -10.89 -5.09
N VAL A 29 -2.38 -10.86 -4.48
CA VAL A 29 -3.64 -11.22 -5.15
C VAL A 29 -4.69 -10.16 -4.86
N PRO A 30 -5.42 -9.66 -5.87
CA PRO A 30 -6.56 -8.80 -5.61
C PRO A 30 -7.68 -9.58 -4.93
N LEU A 31 -8.39 -8.93 -4.02
CA LEU A 31 -9.50 -9.50 -3.28
C LEU A 31 -10.82 -8.85 -3.67
N TYR A 32 -11.86 -9.66 -3.77
CA TYR A 32 -13.17 -9.25 -4.23
C TYR A 32 -14.25 -9.86 -3.36
N LEU A 33 -15.27 -9.06 -3.08
CA LEU A 33 -16.57 -9.49 -2.60
C LEU A 33 -17.64 -9.14 -3.64
N GLU A 34 -18.76 -9.84 -3.55
CA GLU A 34 -19.98 -9.53 -4.28
C GLU A 34 -20.43 -8.11 -3.97
N GLU A 35 -20.80 -7.33 -4.99
CA GLU A 35 -21.14 -5.91 -4.83
C GLU A 35 -22.28 -5.67 -3.82
N SER A 36 -23.25 -6.59 -3.80
CA SER A 36 -24.38 -6.58 -2.87
C SER A 36 -23.97 -6.69 -1.39
N SER A 37 -22.77 -7.18 -1.11
CA SER A 37 -22.27 -7.37 0.26
C SER A 37 -21.57 -6.12 0.81
N TYR A 38 -21.08 -5.22 -0.05
CA TYR A 38 -20.26 -4.08 0.40
C TYR A 38 -21.01 -3.16 1.34
N PHE A 39 -22.29 -2.87 1.09
CA PHE A 39 -23.03 -1.95 1.93
C PHE A 39 -23.02 -2.40 3.40
N GLY A 40 -23.44 -3.63 3.69
CA GLY A 40 -23.49 -4.14 5.07
C GLY A 40 -22.11 -4.28 5.73
N ILE A 41 -21.07 -4.62 4.94
CA ILE A 41 -19.71 -4.86 5.44
C ILE A 41 -18.97 -3.54 5.70
N LEU A 42 -19.11 -2.56 4.80
CA LEU A 42 -18.38 -1.30 4.87
C LEU A 42 -19.10 -0.24 5.70
N ASN A 43 -20.44 -0.31 5.86
CA ASN A 43 -21.18 0.69 6.61
C ASN A 43 -20.66 0.88 8.06
N PRO A 44 -20.38 -0.17 8.86
CA PRO A 44 -19.78 0.02 10.19
C PRO A 44 -18.41 0.70 10.16
N ILE A 45 -17.58 0.37 9.17
CA ILE A 45 -16.24 0.95 9.00
C ILE A 45 -16.35 2.41 8.59
N ILE A 46 -17.24 2.72 7.66
CA ILE A 46 -17.46 4.07 7.18
C ILE A 46 -18.03 4.95 8.28
N ASN A 47 -18.99 4.45 9.05
CA ASN A 47 -19.53 5.17 10.20
C ASN A 47 -18.44 5.48 11.24
N GLU A 48 -17.54 4.53 11.51
CA GLU A 48 -16.44 4.72 12.45
C GLU A 48 -15.37 5.71 11.95
N VAL A 49 -15.09 5.72 10.64
CA VAL A 49 -13.95 6.46 10.07
C VAL A 49 -14.36 7.82 9.51
N PHE A 50 -15.56 7.93 8.91
CA PHE A 50 -16.06 9.11 8.21
C PHE A 50 -17.25 9.78 8.93
N GLY A 51 -18.06 9.02 9.68
CA GLY A 51 -19.26 9.50 10.39
C GLY A 51 -20.53 8.77 9.95
N GLU A 52 -21.55 8.74 10.81
CA GLU A 52 -22.78 7.94 10.63
C GLU A 52 -23.66 8.34 9.43
N GLU A 53 -23.47 9.56 8.92
CA GLU A 53 -24.17 10.09 7.74
C GLU A 53 -23.59 9.58 6.41
N HIS A 54 -22.37 9.04 6.44
CA HIS A 54 -21.66 8.60 5.25
C HIS A 54 -22.08 7.21 4.80
N ILE A 55 -22.07 6.97 3.49
CA ILE A 55 -22.43 5.68 2.91
C ILE A 55 -21.37 5.17 1.92
N PRO A 56 -21.09 3.85 1.90
CA PRO A 56 -20.23 3.25 0.87
C PRO A 56 -20.91 3.29 -0.48
N ILE A 57 -20.18 3.75 -1.51
CA ILE A 57 -20.57 3.57 -2.91
C ILE A 57 -19.42 2.95 -3.69
N TYR A 58 -19.72 1.84 -4.34
CA TYR A 58 -18.77 1.24 -5.26
C TYR A 58 -18.58 2.15 -6.46
N SER A 59 -17.31 2.45 -6.78
CA SER A 59 -16.95 3.28 -7.92
C SER A 59 -15.65 2.77 -8.55
N PRO A 60 -15.68 2.34 -9.84
CA PRO A 60 -14.50 1.87 -10.54
C PRO A 60 -13.35 2.89 -10.53
N THR A 61 -12.12 2.39 -10.49
CA THR A 61 -10.90 3.23 -10.45
C THR A 61 -10.52 3.81 -11.82
N THR A 62 -11.18 3.35 -12.89
CA THR A 62 -10.91 3.73 -14.28
C THR A 62 -11.56 5.05 -14.71
N LYS A 63 -12.33 5.69 -13.84
CA LYS A 63 -12.94 7.00 -14.06
C LYS A 63 -13.11 7.77 -12.74
N PRO A 64 -13.20 9.10 -12.78
CA PRO A 64 -13.55 9.89 -11.60
C PRO A 64 -14.91 9.45 -11.01
N ALA A 65 -15.01 9.50 -9.68
CA ALA A 65 -16.26 9.26 -8.96
C ALA A 65 -17.19 10.45 -9.17
N ASP A 66 -18.47 10.14 -9.30
CA ASP A 66 -19.52 11.14 -9.38
C ASP A 66 -19.96 11.52 -7.97
N LEU A 67 -19.20 12.41 -7.32
CA LEU A 67 -19.45 12.84 -5.94
C LEU A 67 -20.58 13.90 -5.88
N ARG A 68 -21.79 13.55 -6.36
CA ARG A 68 -22.94 14.47 -6.35
C ARG A 68 -23.38 14.86 -4.94
N LYS A 69 -23.09 14.00 -3.96
CA LYS A 69 -23.42 14.20 -2.56
C LYS A 69 -22.16 14.09 -1.72
N SER A 70 -22.00 14.99 -0.77
CA SER A 70 -20.83 15.04 0.12
C SER A 70 -20.73 13.85 1.09
N ILE A 71 -21.80 13.07 1.26
CA ILE A 71 -21.88 11.92 2.18
C ILE A 71 -21.44 10.59 1.54
N GLU A 72 -21.17 10.60 0.23
CA GLU A 72 -20.86 9.38 -0.52
C GLU A 72 -19.36 9.10 -0.44
N VAL A 73 -18.99 7.94 0.13
CA VAL A 73 -17.59 7.50 0.23
C VAL A 73 -17.30 6.49 -0.87
N PRO A 74 -16.56 6.88 -1.92
CA PRO A 74 -16.31 5.99 -3.04
C PRO A 74 -15.27 4.94 -2.65
N HIS A 75 -15.55 3.67 -2.93
CA HIS A 75 -14.63 2.57 -2.66
C HIS A 75 -14.37 1.73 -3.92
N GLN A 76 -13.19 1.11 -3.97
CA GLN A 76 -12.90 0.09 -4.98
C GLN A 76 -13.27 -1.30 -4.47
N HIS A 77 -12.92 -2.34 -5.23
CA HIS A 77 -13.07 -3.71 -4.76
C HIS A 77 -12.22 -3.98 -3.51
N LEU A 78 -12.83 -4.65 -2.55
CA LEU A 78 -12.23 -5.07 -1.30
C LEU A 78 -12.68 -6.49 -1.00
N GLY A 79 -11.89 -7.23 -0.22
CA GLY A 79 -12.34 -8.52 0.28
C GLY A 79 -11.56 -9.02 1.48
N PHE A 80 -11.88 -10.25 1.86
CA PHE A 80 -11.28 -10.88 3.04
C PHE A 80 -10.25 -11.92 2.63
N PRO A 81 -9.00 -11.82 3.15
CA PRO A 81 -8.00 -12.88 3.01
C PRO A 81 -8.56 -14.26 3.40
N ARG A 82 -9.45 -14.33 4.39
CA ARG A 82 -10.11 -15.57 4.82
C ARG A 82 -10.97 -16.21 3.75
N VAL A 83 -11.85 -15.42 3.12
CA VAL A 83 -12.74 -15.93 2.06
C VAL A 83 -11.90 -16.44 0.90
N PHE A 84 -10.86 -15.69 0.51
CA PHE A 84 -9.92 -16.13 -0.53
C PHE A 84 -9.14 -17.40 -0.14
N SER A 85 -8.82 -17.59 1.14
CA SER A 85 -8.13 -18.79 1.63
C SER A 85 -8.96 -20.07 1.53
N TRP A 86 -10.29 -19.99 1.43
CA TRP A 86 -11.16 -21.18 1.34
C TRP A 86 -10.98 -21.95 0.05
N SER A 87 -10.69 -21.26 -1.06
CA SER A 87 -10.53 -21.88 -2.38
C SER A 87 -9.09 -22.33 -2.68
N GLN A 88 -8.15 -22.10 -1.76
CA GLN A 88 -6.75 -22.48 -1.97
C GLN A 88 -6.57 -24.00 -1.83
N SER A 89 -6.15 -24.64 -2.93
CA SER A 89 -5.91 -26.08 -2.98
C SER A 89 -4.50 -26.49 -2.54
N LYS A 90 -3.53 -25.59 -2.68
CA LYS A 90 -2.16 -25.78 -2.18
C LYS A 90 -2.08 -25.40 -0.71
N HIS A 91 -1.12 -26.00 0.00
CA HIS A 91 -0.80 -25.58 1.35
C HIS A 91 -0.16 -24.19 1.31
N SER A 92 -0.95 -23.17 1.64
CA SER A 92 -0.57 -21.77 1.59
C SER A 92 -1.20 -20.99 2.73
N ILE A 93 -0.66 -19.80 2.99
CA ILE A 93 -1.22 -18.85 3.95
C ILE A 93 -1.62 -17.60 3.18
N VAL A 94 -2.82 -17.10 3.43
CA VAL A 94 -3.31 -15.83 2.88
C VAL A 94 -3.33 -14.79 3.99
N THR A 95 -2.60 -13.70 3.79
CA THR A 95 -2.48 -12.58 4.72
C THR A 95 -3.01 -11.28 4.11
N ASN A 96 -3.08 -10.21 4.89
CA ASN A 96 -3.14 -8.86 4.31
C ASN A 96 -1.83 -8.53 3.57
N SER A 97 -1.81 -7.44 2.82
CA SER A 97 -0.63 -7.06 2.02
C SER A 97 -0.10 -5.67 2.41
N GLY A 98 0.02 -4.75 1.47
CA GLY A 98 0.53 -3.39 1.70
C GLY A 98 -0.55 -2.38 2.05
N TYR A 99 -0.14 -1.12 2.13
CA TYR A 99 -0.98 0.00 2.53
C TYR A 99 -2.07 0.31 1.50
N PHE A 100 -3.11 0.99 1.96
CA PHE A 100 -4.17 1.51 1.09
C PHE A 100 -4.84 2.74 1.70
N LEU A 101 -5.45 3.57 0.86
CA LEU A 101 -6.21 4.75 1.31
C LEU A 101 -7.38 4.29 2.16
N PHE A 102 -7.42 4.78 3.40
CA PHE A 102 -8.40 4.36 4.38
C PHE A 102 -9.09 5.52 5.10
N VAL A 103 -8.43 6.68 5.18
CA VAL A 103 -8.87 7.79 6.03
C VAL A 103 -9.42 8.95 5.20
N PRO A 104 -10.30 9.80 5.77
CA PRO A 104 -10.96 10.86 5.02
C PRO A 104 -9.99 11.84 4.36
N GLU A 105 -8.88 12.16 5.02
CA GLU A 105 -7.89 13.11 4.51
C GLU A 105 -7.14 12.61 3.26
N GLU A 106 -7.14 11.29 3.05
CA GLU A 106 -6.52 10.63 1.91
C GLU A 106 -7.50 10.39 0.76
N ILE A 107 -8.80 10.52 1.01
CA ILE A 107 -9.87 10.30 0.02
C ILE A 107 -10.50 11.67 -0.27
N SER A 108 -9.67 12.56 -0.79
CA SER A 108 -9.95 13.99 -0.91
C SER A 108 -10.38 14.43 -2.31
N THR A 109 -10.18 13.57 -3.32
CA THR A 109 -10.48 13.88 -4.72
C THR A 109 -11.46 12.88 -5.32
N PRO A 110 -12.16 13.24 -6.41
CA PRO A 110 -12.97 12.30 -7.18
C PRO A 110 -12.18 11.12 -7.76
N ILE A 111 -10.85 11.14 -7.75
CA ILE A 111 -10.04 10.03 -8.25
C ILE A 111 -9.73 9.03 -7.12
N ASP A 112 -9.75 9.45 -5.86
CA ASP A 112 -9.38 8.61 -4.72
C ASP A 112 -10.51 7.64 -4.32
N ARG A 113 -10.15 6.44 -3.85
CA ARG A 113 -11.11 5.47 -3.31
C ARG A 113 -10.62 4.91 -2.01
N LEU A 114 -11.55 4.64 -1.10
CA LEU A 114 -11.32 3.68 -0.03
C LEU A 114 -10.85 2.36 -0.66
N GLY A 115 -9.68 1.90 -0.21
CA GLY A 115 -9.06 0.69 -0.72
C GLY A 115 -7.96 0.91 -1.74
N HIS A 116 -7.77 2.09 -2.34
CA HIS A 116 -6.67 2.30 -3.31
C HIS A 116 -5.32 1.97 -2.69
N HIS A 117 -4.57 1.05 -3.30
CA HIS A 117 -3.29 0.62 -2.76
C HIS A 117 -2.23 1.73 -2.88
N ILE A 118 -1.38 1.85 -1.85
CA ILE A 118 -0.33 2.86 -1.77
C ILE A 118 1.02 2.16 -1.96
N GLY A 119 1.73 2.52 -3.04
CA GLY A 119 3.04 1.99 -3.40
C GLY A 119 2.99 1.02 -4.59
N LEU A 120 4.17 0.62 -5.06
CA LEU A 120 4.32 -0.33 -6.15
C LEU A 120 3.56 -1.64 -5.90
N MET A 121 2.79 -2.06 -6.91
CA MET A 121 2.18 -3.38 -7.01
C MET A 121 2.50 -3.98 -8.38
N LEU A 122 3.31 -5.04 -8.39
CA LEU A 122 3.69 -5.80 -9.58
C LEU A 122 3.20 -7.25 -9.43
N ILE A 123 2.36 -7.70 -10.35
CA ILE A 123 1.81 -9.05 -10.36
C ILE A 123 2.04 -9.67 -11.74
N GLU A 124 2.67 -10.84 -11.79
CA GLU A 124 2.92 -11.58 -13.03
C GLU A 124 3.58 -10.69 -14.09
N ASN A 125 4.71 -10.08 -13.70
CA ASN A 125 5.53 -9.21 -14.55
C ASN A 125 4.84 -7.91 -15.01
N THR A 126 3.62 -7.63 -14.52
CA THR A 126 2.87 -6.43 -14.86
C THR A 126 2.80 -5.48 -13.67
N ILE A 127 3.28 -4.25 -13.85
CA ILE A 127 3.12 -3.17 -12.88
C ILE A 127 1.70 -2.61 -12.99
N LEU A 128 0.90 -2.81 -11.94
CA LEU A 128 -0.46 -2.30 -11.85
C LEU A 128 -0.52 -0.92 -11.21
N ILE A 129 0.40 -0.67 -10.26
CA ILE A 129 0.54 0.57 -9.52
C ILE A 129 2.04 0.85 -9.45
N PRO A 130 2.53 2.00 -9.94
CA PRO A 130 3.96 2.32 -9.95
C PRO A 130 4.45 2.77 -8.56
N PRO A 131 5.76 2.71 -8.29
CA PRO A 131 6.35 3.30 -7.10
C PRO A 131 6.33 4.83 -7.23
N LEU A 132 6.00 5.52 -6.14
CA LEU A 132 6.03 6.99 -6.09
C LEU A 132 7.21 7.47 -5.23
N TYR A 133 7.30 6.92 -4.03
CA TYR A 133 8.31 7.26 -3.02
C TYR A 133 9.33 6.12 -2.90
N PRO A 134 10.57 6.39 -2.47
CA PRO A 134 11.65 5.39 -2.35
C PRO A 134 11.47 4.46 -1.13
N ARG A 135 10.30 3.82 -1.04
CA ARG A 135 9.95 2.86 0.02
C ARG A 135 10.44 1.46 -0.33
N PRO A 136 10.72 0.59 0.66
CA PRO A 136 11.12 -0.77 0.39
C PRO A 136 9.98 -1.54 -0.27
N ALA A 137 10.36 -2.35 -1.24
CA ALA A 137 9.52 -3.27 -1.97
C ALA A 137 10.10 -4.67 -1.88
N LEU A 138 9.28 -5.62 -1.43
CA LEU A 138 9.63 -7.03 -1.48
C LEU A 138 9.45 -7.49 -2.92
N CYS A 139 10.54 -7.93 -3.55
CA CYS A 139 10.60 -8.30 -4.96
C CYS A 139 10.98 -9.77 -5.10
N LEU A 140 10.31 -10.49 -6.00
CA LEU A 140 10.67 -11.84 -6.40
C LEU A 140 11.31 -11.79 -7.80
N THR A 141 12.63 -11.83 -7.82
CA THR A 141 13.44 -11.78 -9.05
C THR A 141 13.90 -13.17 -9.47
N PRO A 142 14.47 -13.35 -10.68
CA PRO A 142 15.04 -14.63 -11.08
C PRO A 142 16.19 -15.12 -10.20
N SER A 143 16.92 -14.21 -9.55
CA SER A 143 18.00 -14.55 -8.61
C SER A 143 17.49 -14.85 -7.19
N GLY A 144 16.19 -14.67 -6.93
CA GLY A 144 15.55 -14.92 -5.63
C GLY A 144 14.83 -13.69 -5.08
N PRO A 145 14.31 -13.79 -3.85
CA PRO A 145 13.72 -12.66 -3.17
C PRO A 145 14.77 -11.60 -2.83
N THR A 146 14.40 -10.34 -2.99
CA THR A 146 15.20 -9.18 -2.59
C THR A 146 14.30 -8.06 -2.09
N ILE A 147 14.87 -7.06 -1.39
CA ILE A 147 14.17 -5.83 -1.04
C ILE A 147 14.89 -4.67 -1.74
N LEU A 148 14.15 -3.94 -2.57
CA LEU A 148 14.63 -2.77 -3.31
C LEU A 148 13.84 -1.53 -2.87
N LYS A 149 14.37 -0.32 -3.10
CA LYS A 149 13.67 0.94 -2.80
C LYS A 149 13.36 1.74 -4.09
N PRO A 150 12.55 1.18 -5.01
CA PRO A 150 12.24 1.89 -6.25
C PRO A 150 11.38 3.13 -5.97
N SER A 151 11.51 4.15 -6.79
CA SER A 151 10.72 5.38 -6.71
C SER A 151 10.27 5.87 -8.08
N ILE A 152 9.57 7.01 -8.13
CA ILE A 152 9.20 7.63 -9.41
C ILE A 152 10.43 8.00 -10.26
N SER A 153 11.61 8.19 -9.67
CA SER A 153 12.85 8.47 -10.40
C SER A 153 13.27 7.34 -11.33
N ASP A 154 12.88 6.11 -10.98
CA ASP A 154 13.30 4.89 -11.67
C ASP A 154 12.28 4.47 -12.73
N LEU A 155 11.19 5.23 -12.84
CA LEU A 155 10.02 4.91 -13.66
C LEU A 155 10.17 5.44 -15.07
N THR A 156 9.87 4.59 -16.05
CA THR A 156 9.50 4.99 -17.40
C THR A 156 8.03 4.64 -17.62
N MET A 157 7.22 5.62 -18.00
CA MET A 157 5.81 5.42 -18.34
C MET A 157 5.60 5.61 -19.84
N SER A 158 5.04 4.60 -20.48
CA SER A 158 4.65 4.61 -21.89
C SER A 158 3.16 4.95 -22.01
N LEU A 159 2.88 6.08 -22.64
CA LEU A 159 1.53 6.52 -22.96
C LEU A 159 0.99 5.76 -24.20
N PRO A 160 -0.34 5.74 -24.42
CA PRO A 160 -0.92 5.11 -25.59
C PRO A 160 -0.29 5.61 -26.89
N GLY A 161 0.11 4.72 -27.80
CA GLY A 161 0.82 5.13 -29.02
C GLY A 161 2.33 5.29 -28.86
N GLY A 162 2.88 4.98 -27.68
CA GLY A 162 4.31 4.72 -27.48
C GLY A 162 5.16 5.93 -27.07
N PHE A 163 4.56 7.10 -26.84
CA PHE A 163 5.28 8.24 -26.27
C PHE A 163 5.63 7.96 -24.81
N SER A 164 6.91 8.07 -24.45
CA SER A 164 7.39 7.74 -23.10
C SER A 164 7.88 8.96 -22.32
N LEU A 165 7.63 8.94 -21.01
CA LEU A 165 8.07 9.91 -20.02
C LEU A 165 8.82 9.20 -18.88
N GLY A 166 9.63 9.96 -18.13
CA GLY A 166 10.40 9.44 -16.98
C GLY A 166 11.86 9.12 -17.33
N LEU A 167 12.46 8.16 -16.62
CA LEU A 167 13.89 7.87 -16.64
C LEU A 167 14.48 7.70 -18.06
N HIS A 168 13.78 6.93 -18.92
CA HIS A 168 14.19 6.69 -20.30
C HIS A 168 13.24 7.36 -21.33
N GLY A 169 12.45 8.33 -20.89
CA GLY A 169 11.56 9.12 -21.73
C GLY A 169 12.32 9.95 -22.77
N LYS A 170 11.77 10.07 -23.98
CA LYS A 170 12.37 10.84 -25.09
C LYS A 170 11.56 12.09 -25.43
N SER A 171 11.25 12.86 -24.41
CA SER A 171 10.52 14.11 -24.56
C SER A 171 11.33 15.16 -25.33
N ALA A 172 10.67 15.95 -26.18
CA ALA A 172 11.29 17.08 -26.88
C ALA A 172 11.28 18.38 -26.05
N ASP A 173 10.50 18.46 -24.97
CA ASP A 173 10.40 19.60 -24.06
C ASP A 173 10.72 19.17 -22.62
N PRO A 174 11.78 19.68 -21.98
CA PRO A 174 12.22 19.23 -20.65
C PRO A 174 11.18 19.45 -19.53
N ARG A 175 10.12 20.24 -19.78
CA ARG A 175 9.01 20.38 -18.85
C ARG A 175 8.09 19.15 -18.88
N SER A 176 8.05 18.39 -19.96
CA SER A 176 7.26 17.16 -20.01
C SER A 176 7.86 16.11 -19.09
N THR A 177 7.11 15.70 -18.07
CA THR A 177 7.64 14.86 -16.99
C THR A 177 6.51 14.15 -16.25
N LEU A 178 6.90 13.21 -15.39
CA LEU A 178 6.03 12.58 -14.41
C LEU A 178 6.05 13.38 -13.12
N LEU A 179 4.88 13.62 -12.55
CA LEU A 179 4.70 14.31 -11.29
C LEU A 179 3.94 13.39 -10.35
N CYS A 180 4.48 13.13 -9.16
CA CYS A 180 3.71 12.62 -8.04
C CYS A 180 3.58 13.72 -7.00
N PHE A 181 2.37 13.93 -6.50
CA PHE A 181 2.11 14.95 -5.51
C PHE A 181 2.02 14.30 -4.16
N GLY A 182 3.17 14.30 -3.47
CA GLY A 182 3.23 13.99 -2.06
C GLY A 182 2.90 15.21 -1.24
N ASN A 183 1.65 15.68 -1.23
CA ASN A 183 1.12 16.75 -0.36
C ASN A 183 1.97 18.03 -0.21
N ASP A 184 3.02 18.23 -1.00
CA ASP A 184 3.83 19.45 -1.07
C ASP A 184 3.01 20.60 -1.69
N THR A 185 1.99 20.25 -2.46
CA THR A 185 0.79 21.05 -2.69
C THR A 185 -0.39 20.43 -1.93
N LEU A 186 -0.93 21.14 -0.93
CA LEU A 186 -2.23 20.81 -0.32
C LEU A 186 -3.39 20.88 -1.33
N ASP A 187 -3.13 21.39 -2.53
CA ASP A 187 -4.12 21.57 -3.58
C ASP A 187 -4.58 20.21 -4.12
N SER A 188 -5.90 20.03 -4.16
CA SER A 188 -6.53 18.85 -4.73
C SER A 188 -6.53 18.87 -6.27
N THR A 189 -6.17 20.01 -6.87
CA THR A 189 -6.13 20.20 -8.32
C THR A 189 -4.84 20.90 -8.76
N VAL A 190 -4.45 20.66 -10.02
CA VAL A 190 -3.36 21.36 -10.70
C VAL A 190 -3.92 22.06 -11.92
N LYS A 191 -3.61 23.36 -12.05
CA LYS A 191 -4.01 24.15 -13.22
C LYS A 191 -3.23 23.72 -14.46
N VAL A 192 -3.94 23.57 -15.57
CA VAL A 192 -3.34 23.31 -16.88
C VAL A 192 -2.87 24.65 -17.47
N GLU A 193 -1.55 24.83 -17.55
CA GLU A 193 -0.98 26.06 -18.09
C GLU A 193 -1.04 26.13 -19.63
N LYS A 194 -0.80 27.32 -20.17
CA LYS A 194 -0.83 27.53 -21.62
C LYS A 194 0.23 26.67 -22.31
N GLN A 195 -0.16 25.95 -23.37
CA GLN A 195 0.67 24.98 -24.09
C GLN A 195 1.03 23.72 -23.28
N GLU A 196 0.27 23.42 -22.23
CA GLU A 196 0.37 22.15 -21.53
C GLU A 196 -0.85 21.26 -21.81
N ARG A 197 -0.67 19.98 -21.51
CA ARG A 197 -1.70 18.96 -21.37
C ARG A 197 -1.33 18.12 -20.16
N LEU A 198 -2.28 17.93 -19.25
CA LEU A 198 -2.11 17.13 -18.05
C LEU A 198 -2.99 15.88 -18.16
N LEU A 199 -2.39 14.73 -17.87
CA LEU A 199 -3.09 13.45 -17.78
C LEU A 199 -3.02 12.96 -16.34
N ALA A 200 -4.15 12.68 -15.71
CA ALA A 200 -4.17 12.01 -14.41
C ALA A 200 -4.21 10.50 -14.60
N ILE A 201 -3.28 9.80 -13.95
CA ILE A 201 -3.13 8.35 -14.02
C ILE A 201 -3.48 7.76 -12.66
N SER A 202 -4.43 6.83 -12.64
CA SER A 202 -4.79 6.04 -11.45
C SER A 202 -4.56 4.57 -11.74
N GLY A 203 -3.73 3.90 -10.92
CA GLY A 203 -3.18 2.59 -11.27
C GLY A 203 -2.43 2.67 -12.60
N ASN A 204 -2.94 1.98 -13.62
CA ASN A 204 -2.41 1.98 -14.98
C ASN A 204 -3.38 2.56 -16.02
N THR A 205 -4.33 3.42 -15.60
CA THR A 205 -5.35 3.98 -16.48
C THR A 205 -5.34 5.50 -16.45
N ILE A 206 -5.49 6.13 -17.62
CA ILE A 206 -5.72 7.57 -17.75
C ILE A 206 -7.15 7.86 -17.30
N VAL A 207 -7.32 8.58 -16.20
CA VAL A 207 -8.65 8.92 -15.63
C VAL A 207 -9.08 10.35 -15.95
N GLU A 208 -8.13 11.24 -16.20
CA GLU A 208 -8.40 12.57 -16.78
C GLU A 208 -7.39 12.90 -17.88
N ASP A 209 -7.85 13.64 -18.87
CA ASP A 209 -7.07 14.16 -19.99
C ASP A 209 -7.52 15.59 -20.27
N LYS A 210 -6.70 16.59 -19.89
CA LYS A 210 -7.09 18.00 -20.04
C LYS A 210 -5.99 18.85 -20.66
N THR A 211 -6.43 19.75 -21.53
CA THR A 211 -5.61 20.74 -22.23
C THR A 211 -5.86 22.18 -21.77
N MET A 212 -6.79 22.36 -20.82
CA MET A 212 -7.17 23.62 -20.17
C MET A 212 -7.90 23.34 -18.84
N GLY A 213 -8.05 24.37 -18.01
CA GLY A 213 -8.75 24.26 -16.73
C GLY A 213 -7.86 23.66 -15.64
N GLU A 214 -8.39 22.72 -14.88
CA GLU A 214 -7.71 22.06 -13.75
C GLU A 214 -7.90 20.55 -13.80
N VAL A 215 -6.87 19.81 -13.38
CA VAL A 215 -6.87 18.35 -13.27
C VAL A 215 -6.81 17.94 -11.80
N TRP A 216 -7.59 16.95 -11.40
CA TRP A 216 -7.52 16.40 -10.04
C TRP A 216 -6.22 15.64 -9.80
N VAL A 217 -5.64 15.82 -8.62
CA VAL A 217 -4.41 15.14 -8.20
C VAL A 217 -4.73 13.75 -7.65
N PRO A 218 -4.26 12.65 -8.25
CA PRO A 218 -4.46 11.31 -7.70
C PRO A 218 -3.52 11.04 -6.51
N ARG A 219 -4.05 10.70 -5.33
CA ARG A 219 -3.21 10.53 -4.10
C ARG A 219 -2.27 9.33 -4.15
N THR A 220 -2.61 8.31 -4.94
CA THR A 220 -1.78 7.11 -5.17
C THR A 220 -1.35 6.97 -6.62
N GLY A 221 -1.49 8.04 -7.41
CA GLY A 221 -1.24 8.02 -8.85
C GLY A 221 -0.19 9.02 -9.31
N ILE A 222 -0.17 9.27 -10.61
CA ILE A 222 0.80 10.13 -11.29
C ILE A 222 0.06 11.13 -12.16
N LEU A 223 0.54 12.38 -12.22
CA LEU A 223 0.22 13.28 -13.33
C LEU A 223 1.32 13.20 -14.38
N ALA A 224 0.97 12.91 -15.63
CA ALA A 224 1.85 13.16 -16.76
C ALA A 224 1.62 14.58 -17.27
N ARG A 225 2.68 15.40 -17.22
CA ARG A 225 2.71 16.70 -17.88
C ARG A 225 3.32 16.56 -19.26
N LEU A 226 2.60 17.01 -20.28
CA LEU A 226 3.08 17.15 -21.64
C LEU A 226 3.11 18.64 -21.99
N ALA A 227 4.26 19.14 -22.42
CA ALA A 227 4.47 20.56 -22.68
C ALA A 227 5.01 20.81 -24.09
N GLY A 228 4.79 22.02 -24.60
CA GLY A 228 5.37 22.47 -25.86
C GLY A 228 4.99 21.56 -27.01
N LYS A 229 5.99 20.96 -27.68
CA LYS A 229 5.78 20.05 -28.82
C LYS A 229 5.18 18.70 -28.42
N ASP A 230 5.39 18.27 -27.18
CA ASP A 230 4.89 16.97 -26.69
C ASP A 230 3.41 17.02 -26.31
N ARG A 231 2.83 18.22 -26.17
CA ARG A 231 1.41 18.43 -25.83
C ARG A 231 0.46 17.62 -26.73
N ASP A 232 0.82 17.54 -28.00
CA ASP A 232 0.03 16.90 -29.05
C ASP A 232 0.62 15.51 -29.44
N ALA A 233 1.48 14.93 -28.61
CA ALA A 233 2.07 13.59 -28.84
C ALA A 233 1.04 12.46 -28.85
N LEU A 234 -0.18 12.73 -28.38
CA LEU A 234 -1.28 11.79 -28.26
C LEU A 234 -2.54 12.35 -28.92
N PRO A 235 -3.43 11.50 -29.49
CA PRO A 235 -4.77 11.94 -29.88
C PRO A 235 -5.53 12.50 -28.65
N GLN A 236 -6.53 13.34 -28.88
CA GLN A 236 -7.40 13.83 -27.79
C GLN A 236 -8.29 12.70 -27.24
N ASN A 237 -8.78 12.88 -26.01
CA ASN A 237 -9.71 11.96 -25.32
C ASN A 237 -9.11 10.58 -25.05
N THR A 238 -7.95 10.56 -24.39
CA THR A 238 -7.30 9.30 -23.99
C THR A 238 -7.82 8.71 -22.69
N THR A 239 -8.84 9.31 -22.08
CA THR A 239 -9.48 8.79 -20.86
C THR A 239 -9.95 7.34 -21.05
N GLY A 240 -9.67 6.49 -20.06
CA GLY A 240 -9.95 5.06 -20.06
C GLY A 240 -8.89 4.20 -20.77
N GLN A 241 -7.93 4.81 -21.48
CA GLN A 241 -6.81 4.07 -22.06
C GLN A 241 -5.77 3.72 -21.00
N LYS A 242 -5.08 2.60 -21.21
CA LYS A 242 -4.04 2.12 -20.31
C LYS A 242 -2.68 2.75 -20.62
N VAL A 243 -1.85 2.85 -19.59
CA VAL A 243 -0.42 3.14 -19.71
C VAL A 243 0.37 1.91 -19.29
N ASP A 244 1.58 1.79 -19.81
CA ASP A 244 2.52 0.76 -19.39
C ASP A 244 3.64 1.39 -18.57
N PHE A 245 4.12 0.64 -17.57
CA PHE A 245 5.18 1.08 -16.69
C PHE A 245 6.37 0.11 -16.77
N GLU A 246 7.56 0.69 -16.79
CA GLU A 246 8.82 -0.01 -16.61
C GLU A 246 9.56 0.66 -15.45
N VAL A 247 10.14 -0.13 -14.55
CA VAL A 247 10.93 0.37 -13.42
C VAL A 247 12.31 -0.24 -13.49
N GLU A 248 13.34 0.60 -13.44
CA GLU A 248 14.73 0.16 -13.45
C GLU A 248 14.99 -0.83 -12.30
N GLY A 249 15.65 -1.95 -12.62
CA GLY A 249 15.89 -3.04 -11.68
C GLY A 249 14.72 -4.02 -11.45
N LEU A 250 13.53 -3.76 -12.01
CA LEU A 250 12.34 -4.63 -11.87
C LEU A 250 11.87 -5.31 -13.15
N MET A 251 12.55 -5.14 -14.29
CA MET A 251 12.11 -5.68 -15.59
C MET A 251 11.88 -7.20 -15.58
N ASP A 252 12.75 -7.95 -14.89
CA ASP A 252 12.63 -9.42 -14.77
C ASP A 252 11.89 -9.88 -13.51
N CYS A 253 11.37 -8.94 -12.71
CA CYS A 253 10.69 -9.25 -11.46
C CYS A 253 9.31 -9.85 -11.73
N LYS A 254 9.00 -10.98 -11.07
CA LYS A 254 7.72 -11.68 -11.24
C LYS A 254 6.60 -11.08 -10.40
N HIS A 255 6.91 -10.79 -9.13
CA HIS A 255 6.00 -10.17 -8.17
C HIS A 255 6.77 -9.13 -7.36
N ALA A 256 6.17 -7.97 -7.11
CA ALA A 256 6.70 -7.01 -6.16
C ALA A 256 5.58 -6.28 -5.43
N ILE A 257 5.82 -5.95 -4.17
CA ILE A 257 4.92 -5.13 -3.37
C ILE A 257 5.70 -4.18 -2.48
N GLN A 258 5.42 -2.89 -2.60
CA GLN A 258 6.02 -1.84 -1.79
C GLN A 258 5.17 -1.55 -0.56
N CYS A 259 5.84 -1.34 0.57
CA CYS A 259 5.17 -1.00 1.81
C CYS A 259 6.12 -0.19 2.71
N GLY A 260 6.71 -0.83 3.72
CA GLY A 260 7.73 -0.23 4.58
C GLY A 260 7.23 0.21 5.95
N PRO A 261 8.10 0.77 6.78
CA PRO A 261 9.48 1.09 6.46
C PRO A 261 10.44 -0.10 6.47
N LEU A 262 11.66 0.11 6.00
CA LEU A 262 12.76 -0.83 6.18
C LEU A 262 13.05 -0.97 7.68
N LEU A 263 13.35 -2.20 8.11
CA LEU A 263 13.54 -2.54 9.53
C LEU A 263 14.95 -3.04 9.82
N VAL A 264 15.48 -3.83 8.89
CA VAL A 264 16.76 -4.53 9.02
C VAL A 264 17.48 -4.44 7.69
N GLU A 265 18.79 -4.18 7.75
CA GLU A 265 19.70 -4.24 6.61
C GLU A 265 21.03 -4.84 7.07
N ASN A 266 21.63 -5.71 6.26
CA ASN A 266 22.87 -6.42 6.58
C ASN A 266 22.84 -7.18 7.93
N GLY A 267 21.66 -7.64 8.34
CA GLY A 267 21.44 -8.34 9.61
C GLY A 267 21.37 -7.41 10.84
N GLU A 268 21.44 -6.10 10.63
CA GLU A 268 21.42 -5.10 11.69
C GLU A 268 20.19 -4.19 11.60
N LEU A 269 19.80 -3.63 12.73
CA LEU A 269 18.71 -2.67 12.80
C LEU A 269 19.13 -1.37 12.09
N VAL A 270 18.30 -0.90 11.17
CA VAL A 270 18.50 0.40 10.49
C VAL A 270 18.16 1.57 11.41
N ASP A 271 18.62 2.77 11.08
CA ASP A 271 18.10 3.99 11.73
C ASP A 271 16.66 4.24 11.26
N LEU A 272 15.70 3.66 11.99
CA LEU A 272 14.28 3.75 11.68
C LEU A 272 13.77 5.20 11.57
N LYS A 273 14.39 6.18 12.24
CA LYS A 273 13.97 7.57 12.11
C LYS A 273 14.43 8.16 10.79
N GLN A 274 15.67 7.87 10.42
CA GLN A 274 16.21 8.29 9.13
C GLN A 274 15.45 7.61 7.99
N GLU A 275 15.14 6.32 8.11
CA GLU A 275 14.35 5.59 7.11
C GLU A 275 12.96 6.19 6.88
N LEU A 276 12.28 6.65 7.94
CA LEU A 276 10.97 7.30 7.77
C LEU A 276 11.05 8.63 6.98
N LEU A 277 12.19 9.33 7.03
CA LEU A 277 12.46 10.53 6.23
C LEU A 277 12.84 10.16 4.80
N ASP A 278 13.82 9.26 4.65
CA ASP A 278 14.35 8.82 3.36
C ASP A 278 13.25 8.19 2.50
N GLU A 279 12.41 7.36 3.10
CA GLU A 279 11.27 6.69 2.45
C GLU A 279 10.01 7.57 2.37
N GLN A 280 10.12 8.84 2.78
CA GLN A 280 9.08 9.86 2.65
C GLN A 280 7.74 9.43 3.27
N PHE A 281 7.77 8.88 4.49
CA PHE A 281 6.57 8.82 5.33
C PHE A 281 6.25 10.19 5.94
N ILE A 282 7.29 10.99 6.17
CA ILE A 282 7.22 12.37 6.61
C ILE A 282 8.32 13.18 5.91
N LEU A 283 7.97 14.36 5.41
CA LEU A 283 8.91 15.30 4.81
C LEU A 283 9.56 16.18 5.90
N GLU A 284 10.68 16.82 5.58
CA GLU A 284 11.35 17.78 6.49
C GLU A 284 10.44 18.94 6.93
N THR A 285 9.48 19.30 6.08
CA THR A 285 8.44 20.30 6.38
C THR A 285 7.42 19.84 7.43
N GLY A 286 7.46 18.57 7.83
CA GLY A 286 6.52 17.93 8.75
C GLY A 286 5.27 17.36 8.09
N ILE A 287 5.13 17.53 6.77
CA ILE A 287 4.02 17.00 5.98
C ILE A 287 4.14 15.47 5.90
N ARG A 288 3.03 14.77 6.16
CA ARG A 288 2.97 13.30 6.08
C ARG A 288 2.38 12.86 4.76
N LEU A 289 3.02 11.89 4.13
CA LEU A 289 2.54 11.30 2.88
C LEU A 289 1.72 10.04 3.18
N PRO A 290 0.75 9.67 2.32
CA PRO A 290 0.01 8.42 2.44
C PRO A 290 0.95 7.21 2.64
N PRO A 291 0.72 6.33 3.63
CA PRO A 291 -0.32 6.40 4.65
C PRO A 291 -0.01 7.46 5.73
N SER A 292 -0.73 8.57 5.70
CA SER A 292 -0.54 9.79 6.49
C SER A 292 -0.73 9.56 7.99
N ARG A 293 -1.56 8.58 8.37
CA ARG A 293 -1.79 8.18 9.77
C ARG A 293 -0.82 7.10 10.27
N PHE A 294 0.15 6.67 9.47
CA PHE A 294 1.17 5.74 9.93
C PHE A 294 1.91 6.32 11.16
N PRO A 295 2.07 5.54 12.26
CA PRO A 295 2.78 6.00 13.44
C PRO A 295 4.28 6.16 13.15
N ILE A 296 4.74 7.40 13.00
CA ILE A 296 6.17 7.73 12.81
C ILE A 296 6.98 7.63 14.11
N ASP A 297 6.32 7.50 15.25
CA ASP A 297 6.98 7.20 16.51
C ASP A 297 7.40 5.72 16.53
N ILE A 298 8.71 5.48 16.47
CA ILE A 298 9.26 4.14 16.29
C ILE A 298 9.16 3.26 17.55
N ASP A 299 9.06 3.87 18.73
CA ASP A 299 9.26 3.23 20.04
C ASP A 299 8.09 3.40 21.01
N LYS A 300 6.99 4.06 20.61
CA LYS A 300 5.83 4.31 21.50
C LYS A 300 4.58 3.55 21.06
N THR A 301 4.16 3.67 19.80
CA THR A 301 2.89 3.10 19.33
C THR A 301 2.99 1.58 19.20
N ARG A 302 2.27 0.88 20.07
CA ARG A 302 2.02 -0.55 19.97
C ARG A 302 0.80 -0.83 19.10
N ALA A 303 0.97 -1.69 18.12
CA ALA A 303 -0.11 -2.18 17.26
C ALA A 303 0.12 -3.65 16.92
N ALA A 304 -0.88 -4.29 16.33
CA ALA A 304 -0.61 -5.50 15.55
C ALA A 304 0.38 -5.15 14.43
N ARG A 305 1.31 -6.06 14.13
CA ARG A 305 2.37 -5.82 13.15
C ARG A 305 2.47 -6.96 12.15
N PHE A 306 2.90 -6.63 10.94
CA PHE A 306 3.27 -7.57 9.92
C PHE A 306 4.62 -7.15 9.33
N ALA A 307 5.57 -8.08 9.25
CA ALA A 307 6.84 -7.86 8.58
C ALA A 307 7.24 -9.10 7.78
N ILE A 308 8.02 -8.89 6.73
CA ILE A 308 8.68 -9.95 5.98
C ILE A 308 10.17 -9.62 5.91
N GLY A 309 11.00 -10.63 6.13
CA GLY A 309 12.44 -10.56 5.96
C GLY A 309 12.99 -11.69 5.11
N ILE A 310 14.20 -11.49 4.63
CA ILE A 310 14.98 -12.43 3.82
C ILE A 310 16.20 -12.85 4.64
N THR A 311 16.41 -14.14 4.82
CA THR A 311 17.56 -14.70 5.53
C THR A 311 18.80 -14.77 4.63
N LYS A 312 19.96 -15.07 5.23
CA LYS A 312 21.23 -15.19 4.50
C LYS A 312 21.23 -16.29 3.42
N ASP A 313 20.39 -17.31 3.57
CA ASP A 313 20.16 -18.40 2.61
C ASP A 313 18.98 -18.13 1.66
N ASN A 314 18.57 -16.87 1.49
CA ASN A 314 17.49 -16.42 0.61
C ASN A 314 16.12 -17.05 0.91
N LYS A 315 15.85 -17.38 2.19
CA LYS A 315 14.53 -17.84 2.65
C LYS A 315 13.71 -16.67 3.16
N LEU A 316 12.40 -16.74 2.95
CA LEU A 316 11.48 -15.71 3.41
C LEU A 316 10.94 -16.07 4.79
N VAL A 317 10.89 -15.06 5.66
CA VAL A 317 10.36 -15.17 7.02
C VAL A 317 9.31 -14.08 7.22
N ALA A 318 8.06 -14.46 7.40
CA ALA A 318 6.97 -13.57 7.76
C ALA A 318 6.71 -13.63 9.26
N VAL A 319 6.42 -12.47 9.85
CA VAL A 319 6.05 -12.33 11.26
C VAL A 319 4.74 -11.56 11.35
N LEU A 320 3.71 -12.23 11.88
CA LEU A 320 2.42 -11.62 12.23
C LEU A 320 2.33 -11.50 13.76
N VAL A 321 2.17 -10.29 14.28
CA VAL A 321 2.07 -10.02 15.71
C VAL A 321 0.65 -9.61 16.05
N GLU A 322 0.02 -10.33 16.98
CA GLU A 322 -1.32 -9.98 17.48
C GLU A 322 -1.27 -8.69 18.31
N GLY A 323 -2.25 -7.82 18.09
CA GLY A 323 -2.35 -6.52 18.76
C GLY A 323 -3.65 -5.81 18.42
N GLY A 324 -3.77 -4.55 18.84
CA GLY A 324 -4.92 -3.71 18.47
C GLY A 324 -4.68 -2.90 17.19
N SER A 325 -5.76 -2.30 16.69
CA SER A 325 -5.68 -1.22 15.70
C SER A 325 -4.88 -0.02 16.22
N ALA A 326 -4.11 0.62 15.35
CA ALA A 326 -3.38 1.85 15.65
C ALA A 326 -4.29 3.11 15.63
N ILE A 327 -5.54 2.98 15.16
CA ILE A 327 -6.51 4.09 15.03
C ILE A 327 -6.83 4.68 16.42
N VAL A 328 -7.10 3.81 17.40
CA VAL A 328 -7.18 4.23 18.79
C VAL A 328 -5.76 4.20 19.34
N ARG A 329 -5.07 5.34 19.27
CA ARG A 329 -3.76 5.54 19.90
C ARG A 329 -3.91 5.37 21.40
N LYS A 330 -3.74 4.14 21.87
CA LYS A 330 -3.64 3.87 23.30
C LYS A 330 -2.37 4.55 23.80
N SER A 331 -2.52 5.39 24.80
CA SER A 331 -1.44 6.14 25.44
C SER A 331 -0.28 5.21 25.88
N ASN A 332 0.89 5.83 26.10
CA ASN A 332 2.20 5.24 26.42
C ASN A 332 2.20 4.12 27.51
N ASP A 333 1.14 3.97 28.30
CA ASP A 333 1.01 2.97 29.38
C ASP A 333 0.20 1.72 29.02
N SER A 334 -0.22 1.58 27.75
CA SER A 334 -0.91 0.38 27.29
C SER A 334 0.00 -0.86 27.31
N LYS A 335 0.00 -1.57 28.43
CA LYS A 335 0.62 -2.91 28.61
C LYS A 335 -0.11 -4.03 27.85
N THR A 336 -1.03 -3.72 26.94
CA THR A 336 -1.89 -4.72 26.30
C THR A 336 -1.59 -4.89 24.80
N GLY A 337 -0.84 -5.94 24.45
CA GLY A 337 -0.72 -6.49 23.10
C GLY A 337 0.08 -5.65 22.08
N GLY A 338 0.47 -6.28 20.97
CA GLY A 338 1.19 -5.63 19.86
C GLY A 338 2.65 -5.26 20.15
N MET A 339 3.35 -4.81 19.12
CA MET A 339 4.75 -4.36 19.17
C MET A 339 4.88 -2.93 18.65
N THR A 340 5.88 -2.21 19.16
CA THR A 340 6.38 -1.00 18.51
C THR A 340 7.14 -1.36 17.24
N LEU A 341 7.45 -0.37 16.38
CA LEU A 341 8.22 -0.63 15.16
C LEU A 341 9.65 -1.09 15.52
N LEU A 342 10.26 -0.48 16.53
CA LEU A 342 11.57 -0.85 17.07
C LEU A 342 11.59 -2.29 17.61
N GLU A 343 10.56 -2.71 18.35
CA GLU A 343 10.47 -4.08 18.85
C GLU A 343 10.30 -5.11 17.72
N LEU A 344 9.52 -4.77 16.69
CA LEU A 344 9.38 -5.59 15.50
C LEU A 344 10.72 -5.76 14.78
N ALA A 345 11.45 -4.66 14.54
CA ALA A 345 12.78 -4.71 13.94
C ALA A 345 13.76 -5.57 14.76
N GLN A 346 13.77 -5.42 16.09
CA GLN A 346 14.58 -6.26 16.98
C GLN A 346 14.20 -7.75 16.91
N LEU A 347 12.91 -8.06 16.80
CA LEU A 347 12.45 -9.43 16.58
C LEU A 347 12.98 -9.97 15.24
N MET A 348 12.90 -9.18 14.16
CA MET A 348 13.42 -9.58 12.85
C MET A 348 14.93 -9.88 12.91
N VAL A 349 15.74 -9.01 13.54
CA VAL A 349 17.17 -9.28 13.80
C VAL A 349 17.38 -10.59 14.58
N SER A 350 16.58 -10.84 15.63
CA SER A 350 16.69 -12.08 16.42
C SER A 350 16.32 -13.35 15.65
N LEU A 351 15.65 -13.21 14.51
CA LEU A 351 15.33 -14.29 13.58
C LEU A 351 16.40 -14.46 12.49
N GLU A 352 17.52 -13.76 12.60
CA GLU A 352 18.69 -13.85 11.71
C GLU A 352 18.38 -13.50 10.24
N VAL A 353 17.37 -12.65 10.02
CA VAL A 353 17.12 -12.09 8.68
C VAL A 353 18.21 -11.07 8.32
N GLN A 354 18.61 -11.02 7.06
CA GLN A 354 19.58 -10.06 6.54
C GLN A 354 18.93 -8.73 6.18
N THR A 355 17.75 -8.78 5.56
CA THR A 355 16.99 -7.58 5.21
C THR A 355 15.52 -7.81 5.55
N ALA A 356 14.83 -6.82 6.11
CA ALA A 356 13.41 -6.93 6.43
C ALA A 356 12.69 -5.60 6.33
N MET A 357 11.41 -5.66 5.99
CA MET A 357 10.53 -4.49 5.89
C MET A 357 9.19 -4.75 6.57
N ASN A 358 8.57 -3.67 7.03
CA ASN A 358 7.23 -3.66 7.58
C ASN A 358 6.17 -3.69 6.47
N PHE A 359 5.03 -4.32 6.77
CA PHE A 359 3.83 -4.39 5.95
C PHE A 359 2.65 -3.69 6.67
N ASP A 360 1.47 -3.61 6.03
CA ASP A 360 0.33 -2.93 6.65
C ASP A 360 -0.09 -3.59 7.98
N GLY A 361 -0.26 -2.74 8.99
CA GLY A 361 -0.36 -3.14 10.39
C GLY A 361 -1.73 -2.89 11.00
N GLY A 362 -1.79 -2.87 12.33
CA GLY A 362 -3.01 -2.54 13.07
C GLY A 362 -4.19 -3.46 12.74
N GLY A 363 -5.36 -2.89 12.45
CA GLY A 363 -6.57 -3.66 12.13
C GLY A 363 -6.47 -4.48 10.85
N SER A 364 -5.48 -4.21 9.99
CA SER A 364 -5.25 -4.97 8.76
C SER A 364 -4.56 -6.32 9.00
N VAL A 365 -3.84 -6.51 10.12
CA VAL A 365 -3.04 -7.73 10.36
C VAL A 365 -3.91 -8.96 10.47
N GLN A 366 -3.77 -9.85 9.49
CA GLN A 366 -4.58 -11.05 9.34
C GLN A 366 -3.76 -12.16 8.69
N GLY A 367 -4.07 -13.41 8.99
CA GLY A 367 -3.41 -14.57 8.40
C GLY A 367 -4.24 -15.83 8.54
N PHE A 368 -4.48 -16.50 7.41
CA PHE A 368 -5.34 -17.68 7.33
C PHE A 368 -4.64 -18.80 6.58
N LEU A 369 -4.65 -20.00 7.15
CA LEU A 369 -4.28 -21.22 6.43
C LEU A 369 -5.38 -21.57 5.42
N ASN A 370 -5.01 -22.26 4.34
CA ASN A 370 -5.96 -22.81 3.38
C ASN A 370 -7.13 -23.53 4.09
N GLY A 371 -8.36 -23.23 3.65
CA GLY A 371 -9.59 -23.65 4.35
C GLY A 371 -10.10 -22.68 5.42
N GLY A 372 -9.46 -21.52 5.63
CA GLY A 372 -9.99 -20.43 6.47
C GLY A 372 -9.58 -20.48 7.95
N GLY A 373 -8.60 -21.31 8.29
CA GLY A 373 -8.08 -21.45 9.65
C GLY A 373 -7.28 -20.23 10.07
N ALA A 374 -7.75 -19.47 11.05
CA ALA A 374 -7.07 -18.25 11.50
C ALA A 374 -5.79 -18.57 12.29
N LEU A 375 -4.68 -17.94 11.90
CA LEU A 375 -3.39 -18.06 12.59
C LEU A 375 -3.21 -17.00 13.69
N VAL A 376 -3.74 -15.81 13.43
CA VAL A 376 -3.71 -14.66 14.33
C VAL A 376 -5.12 -14.17 14.62
N GLN A 377 -5.30 -13.65 15.83
CA GLN A 377 -6.52 -12.94 16.18
C GLN A 377 -6.50 -11.52 15.60
N SER A 378 -7.51 -11.16 14.81
CA SER A 378 -7.62 -9.83 14.20
C SER A 378 -7.63 -8.71 15.25
N GLY A 379 -6.98 -7.60 14.90
CA GLY A 379 -6.93 -6.38 15.70
C GLY A 379 -8.13 -5.45 15.54
N GLU A 380 -9.02 -5.74 14.58
CA GLU A 380 -10.17 -4.91 14.25
C GLU A 380 -11.36 -5.13 15.19
N LYS A 381 -12.02 -4.04 15.58
CA LYS A 381 -13.08 -4.05 16.60
C LYS A 381 -14.35 -3.30 16.21
N HIS A 382 -14.33 -2.41 15.22
CA HIS A 382 -15.49 -1.55 14.88
C HIS A 382 -16.11 -0.87 16.11
N SER A 383 -15.26 -0.30 16.97
CA SER A 383 -15.67 0.25 18.27
C SER A 383 -16.51 -0.68 19.17
N SER A 384 -16.51 -2.00 18.91
CA SER A 384 -17.16 -3.03 19.71
C SER A 384 -16.20 -3.64 20.73
N PHE A 385 -16.72 -3.88 21.93
CA PHE A 385 -16.02 -4.67 22.96
C PHE A 385 -16.42 -6.15 22.95
N GLN A 386 -17.43 -6.51 22.15
CA GLN A 386 -18.06 -7.84 22.17
C GLN A 386 -17.49 -8.79 21.12
N ALA A 387 -17.07 -8.26 19.97
CA ALA A 387 -16.60 -9.06 18.85
C ALA A 387 -15.28 -8.52 18.30
N LYS A 388 -14.59 -9.39 17.56
CA LYS A 388 -13.44 -9.02 16.74
C LYS A 388 -13.80 -9.29 15.29
N PHE A 389 -13.46 -8.35 14.44
CA PHE A 389 -13.83 -8.37 13.03
C PHE A 389 -12.60 -8.57 12.16
N GLU A 390 -12.81 -8.98 10.93
CA GLU A 390 -11.78 -8.91 9.89
C GLU A 390 -11.97 -7.59 9.17
N ARG A 391 -10.88 -6.91 8.84
CA ARG A 391 -10.89 -5.73 7.96
C ARG A 391 -10.87 -6.20 6.51
N PRO A 392 -11.80 -5.73 5.66
CA PRO A 392 -11.70 -5.95 4.23
C PRO A 392 -10.54 -5.13 3.65
N VAL A 393 -9.72 -5.76 2.81
CA VAL A 393 -8.51 -5.17 2.22
C VAL A 393 -8.52 -5.36 0.70
N PRO A 394 -7.87 -4.48 -0.09
CA PRO A 394 -7.91 -4.55 -1.55
C PRO A 394 -7.10 -5.71 -2.13
N TYR A 395 -5.99 -6.05 -1.47
CA TYR A 395 -5.06 -7.08 -1.90
C TYR A 395 -4.66 -7.95 -0.70
N GLY A 396 -4.63 -9.26 -0.93
CA GLY A 396 -4.02 -10.23 -0.04
C GLY A 396 -2.61 -10.59 -0.51
N LEU A 397 -1.86 -11.23 0.38
CA LEU A 397 -0.56 -11.81 0.05
C LEU A 397 -0.62 -13.32 0.33
N VAL A 398 -0.51 -14.12 -0.72
CA VAL A 398 -0.40 -15.57 -0.63
C VAL A 398 1.06 -15.92 -0.39
N LEU A 399 1.32 -16.68 0.67
CA LEU A 399 2.64 -17.21 1.04
C LEU A 399 2.63 -18.72 0.72
N GLU A 400 3.65 -19.20 0.02
CA GLU A 400 3.80 -20.60 -0.44
C GLU A 400 5.14 -21.24 0.01
#